data_AF-A0A656JM81-F1
#
_entry.id   AF-A0A656JM81-F1
#
_cell.length_a   1.000
_cell.length_b   1.000
_cell.length_c   1.000
_cell.angle_alpha   90.00
_cell.angle_beta   90.00
_cell.angle_gamma   90.00
#
_symmetry.space_group_name_H-M   'P 1'
#
loop_
_entity.id
_entity.type
_entity.pdbx_description
1 polymer ?
#
loop_
_entity_poly.entity_id
_entity_poly.type
_entity_poly.pdbx_seq_one_letter_code
_entity_poly.pdbx_strand_id
1 'polypeptide(L)'
;QTTGLPVLTINIDRDKAARYGLNVADVQDAIAIALGGRQAGTLYEGDRRFDMVVRLSEQLRTDVNGLSSLLIPVPASAGNQQISFIALSQVASLDLVLGPNQISRENGKRVVIVSANVRGRDLGSFVEE
;
A
#
# COMPACT_ATOMS: atom_id res chain seq x y z
N GLN A 1 20.51 2.61 -12.32
CA GLN A 1 19.66 3.78 -12.00
C GLN A 1 18.91 3.46 -10.71
N THR A 2 19.35 4.02 -9.58
CA THR A 2 18.75 3.84 -8.26
C THR A 2 17.79 4.99 -7.95
N THR A 3 17.06 5.47 -8.95
CA THR A 3 16.03 6.49 -8.75
C THR A 3 14.94 5.85 -7.90
N GLY A 4 14.64 6.46 -6.75
CA GLY A 4 13.62 5.96 -5.84
C GLY A 4 12.27 5.75 -6.54
N LEU A 5 11.48 4.82 -6.04
CA LEU A 5 10.11 4.59 -6.50
C LEU A 5 9.19 5.53 -5.72
N PRO A 6 8.34 6.36 -6.36
CA PRO A 6 7.30 7.08 -5.65
C PRO A 6 6.36 6.09 -4.96
N VAL A 7 6.25 6.19 -3.64
CA VAL A 7 5.36 5.39 -2.79
C VAL A 7 4.39 6.32 -2.08
N LEU A 8 3.11 5.97 -2.10
CA LEU A 8 2.10 6.62 -1.28
C LEU A 8 2.18 6.05 0.15
N THR A 9 2.59 6.89 1.09
CA THR A 9 2.62 6.55 2.52
C THR A 9 1.37 7.10 3.19
N ILE A 10 0.67 6.26 3.95
CA ILE A 10 -0.51 6.65 4.72
C ILE A 10 -0.14 6.60 6.21
N ASN A 11 -0.05 7.77 6.82
CA ASN A 11 0.37 7.94 8.20
C ASN A 11 -0.86 8.07 9.11
N ILE A 12 -1.22 6.99 9.80
CA ILE A 12 -2.39 6.97 10.69
C ILE A 12 -2.03 7.63 12.03
N ASP A 13 -2.80 8.65 12.39
CA ASP A 13 -2.74 9.37 13.65
C ASP A 13 -3.52 8.60 14.72
N ARG A 14 -2.78 7.89 15.58
CA ARG A 14 -3.35 7.01 16.62
C ARG A 14 -4.20 7.78 17.63
N ASP A 15 -3.80 9.01 17.96
CA ASP A 15 -4.50 9.82 18.95
C ASP A 15 -5.82 10.32 18.39
N LYS A 16 -5.87 10.70 17.11
CA LYS A 16 -7.12 11.06 16.43
C LYS A 16 -8.04 9.84 16.25
N ALA A 17 -7.49 8.70 15.83
CA ALA A 17 -8.26 7.47 15.69
C ALA A 17 -8.92 7.05 17.02
N ALA A 18 -8.16 7.12 18.12
CA ALA A 18 -8.65 6.77 19.46
C ALA A 18 -9.82 7.66 19.92
N ARG A 19 -9.87 8.94 19.53
CA ARG A 19 -11.01 9.84 19.85
C ARG A 19 -12.32 9.37 19.24
N TYR A 20 -12.26 8.66 18.11
CA TYR A 20 -13.41 8.04 17.46
C TYR A 20 -13.62 6.58 17.89
N GLY A 21 -12.82 6.06 18.82
CA GLY A 21 -12.88 4.65 19.23
C GLY A 21 -12.40 3.68 18.15
N LEU A 22 -11.66 4.17 17.15
CA LEU A 22 -11.13 3.35 16.05
C LEU A 22 -9.83 2.66 16.43
N ASN A 23 -9.73 1.37 16.09
CA ASN A 23 -8.44 0.70 16.07
C ASN A 23 -7.69 1.09 14.79
N VAL A 24 -6.37 1.24 14.89
CA VAL A 24 -5.48 1.42 13.72
C VAL A 24 -5.67 0.27 12.73
N ALA A 25 -5.88 -0.95 13.22
CA ALA A 25 -6.13 -2.12 12.38
C ALA A 25 -7.38 -1.94 11.49
N ASP A 26 -8.46 -1.37 12.03
CA ASP A 26 -9.71 -1.16 11.28
C ASP A 26 -9.51 -0.15 10.14
N VAL A 27 -8.74 0.91 10.41
CA VAL A 27 -8.36 1.92 9.40
C VAL A 27 -7.50 1.28 8.31
N GLN A 28 -6.49 0.48 8.69
CA GLN A 28 -5.62 -0.23 7.75
C GLN A 28 -6.40 -1.21 6.87
N ASP A 29 -7.34 -1.94 7.46
CA ASP A 29 -8.20 -2.89 6.77
C ASP A 29 -9.08 -2.19 5.73
N ALA A 30 -9.71 -1.08 6.09
CA ALA A 30 -10.52 -0.28 5.17
C ALA A 30 -9.69 0.20 3.97
N ILE A 31 -8.46 0.68 4.20
CA ILE A 31 -7.52 1.09 3.16
C ILE A 31 -7.13 -0.12 2.28
N ALA A 32 -6.82 -1.27 2.88
CA ALA A 32 -6.39 -2.47 2.17
C ALA A 32 -7.50 -2.99 1.23
N ILE A 33 -8.76 -3.01 1.69
CA ILE A 33 -9.91 -3.35 0.85
C ILE A 33 -10.05 -2.34 -0.29
N ALA A 34 -9.98 -1.04 0.02
CA ALA A 34 -10.18 0.01 -0.96
C ALA A 34 -9.16 -0.06 -2.10
N LEU A 35 -7.88 -0.29 -1.78
CA LEU A 35 -6.77 -0.28 -2.73
C LEU A 35 -6.45 -1.66 -3.32
N GLY A 36 -6.13 -2.62 -2.46
CA GLY A 36 -5.69 -3.97 -2.87
C GLY A 36 -6.86 -4.90 -3.19
N GLY A 37 -8.02 -4.62 -2.60
CA GLY A 37 -9.21 -5.45 -2.71
C GLY A 37 -9.25 -6.58 -1.70
N ARG A 38 -10.48 -7.05 -1.46
CA ARG A 38 -10.73 -8.20 -0.59
C ARG A 38 -11.65 -9.18 -1.30
N GLN A 39 -11.32 -10.46 -1.22
CA GLN A 39 -12.21 -11.51 -1.71
C GLN A 39 -13.50 -11.49 -0.87
N ALA A 40 -14.62 -11.22 -1.54
CA ALA A 40 -15.96 -11.24 -0.95
C ALA A 40 -16.64 -12.60 -1.11
N GLY A 41 -16.16 -13.43 -2.03
CA GLY A 41 -16.68 -14.78 -2.23
C GLY A 41 -16.11 -15.44 -3.47
N THR A 42 -16.76 -16.52 -3.89
CA THR A 42 -16.43 -17.26 -5.11
C THR A 42 -17.68 -17.37 -5.98
N LEU A 43 -17.55 -16.97 -7.24
CA LEU A 43 -18.57 -17.16 -8.27
C LEU A 43 -18.34 -18.51 -8.95
N TYR A 44 -19.40 -19.28 -9.07
CA TYR A 44 -19.41 -20.56 -9.78
C TYR A 44 -20.11 -20.37 -11.14
N GLU A 45 -19.44 -20.78 -12.21
CA GLU A 45 -19.97 -20.77 -13.57
C GLU A 45 -19.75 -22.16 -14.18
N GLY A 46 -20.76 -23.03 -14.04
CA GLY A 46 -20.61 -24.46 -14.30
C GLY A 46 -19.51 -25.07 -13.41
N ASP A 47 -18.51 -25.67 -14.04
CA ASP A 47 -17.35 -26.27 -13.34
C ASP A 47 -16.23 -25.27 -13.06
N ARG A 48 -16.36 -24.00 -13.50
CA ARG A 48 -15.35 -22.96 -13.28
C ARG A 48 -15.63 -22.20 -11.99
N ARG A 49 -14.55 -21.84 -11.29
CA ARG A 49 -14.60 -21.05 -10.05
C ARG A 49 -13.78 -19.78 -10.23
N PHE A 50 -14.36 -18.65 -9.84
CA PHE A 50 -13.72 -17.33 -9.89
C PHE A 50 -13.81 -16.64 -8.54
N ASP A 51 -12.73 -16.00 -8.12
CA ASP A 51 -12.78 -15.17 -6.91
C ASP A 51 -13.45 -13.83 -7.21
N MET A 52 -14.43 -13.49 -6.38
CA MET A 52 -15.10 -12.19 -6.44
C MET A 52 -14.37 -11.23 -5.50
N VAL A 53 -13.78 -10.17 -6.04
CA VAL A 53 -12.99 -9.19 -5.29
C VAL A 53 -13.68 -7.84 -5.26
N VAL A 54 -13.84 -7.28 -4.06
CA VAL A 54 -14.37 -5.93 -3.84
C VAL A 54 -13.21 -4.97 -3.61
N ARG A 55 -13.18 -3.88 -4.36
CA ARG A 55 -12.21 -2.77 -4.26
C ARG A 55 -12.78 -1.50 -4.89
N LEU A 56 -12.16 -0.35 -4.63
CA LEU A 56 -12.52 0.89 -5.32
C LEU A 56 -12.24 0.79 -6.82
N SER A 57 -12.92 1.64 -7.61
CA SER A 57 -12.62 1.79 -9.03
C SER A 57 -11.19 2.30 -9.24
N GLU A 58 -10.64 2.04 -10.42
CA GLU A 58 -9.26 2.42 -10.73
C GLU A 58 -9.02 3.92 -10.63
N GLN A 59 -9.97 4.74 -11.07
CA GLN A 59 -9.86 6.20 -11.01
C GLN A 59 -9.72 6.72 -9.57
N LEU A 60 -10.43 6.10 -8.62
CA LEU A 60 -10.37 6.50 -7.21
C LEU A 60 -9.11 5.99 -6.51
N ARG A 61 -8.44 4.96 -7.04
CA ARG A 61 -7.18 4.44 -6.46
C ARG A 61 -5.96 5.25 -6.87
N THR A 62 -6.01 5.94 -8.02
CA THR A 62 -4.91 6.79 -8.50
C THR A 62 -5.04 8.25 -8.03
N ASP A 63 -6.24 8.65 -7.58
CA ASP A 63 -6.49 9.98 -7.02
C ASP A 63 -6.22 10.02 -5.51
N VAL A 64 -5.05 10.57 -5.14
CA VAL A 64 -4.65 10.77 -3.74
C VAL A 64 -5.64 11.66 -2.98
N ASN A 65 -6.21 12.67 -3.63
CA ASN A 65 -7.18 13.55 -2.99
C ASN A 65 -8.49 12.79 -2.74
N GLY A 66 -8.94 12.00 -3.71
CA GLY A 66 -10.07 11.08 -3.56
C GLY A 66 -9.88 10.10 -2.41
N LEU A 67 -8.69 9.51 -2.25
CA LEU A 67 -8.38 8.61 -1.15
C LEU A 67 -8.46 9.29 0.23
N SER A 68 -8.15 10.58 0.33
CA SER A 68 -8.29 11.32 1.59
C SER A 68 -9.75 11.44 2.07
N SER A 69 -10.71 11.32 1.14
CA SER A 69 -12.16 11.33 1.41
C SER A 69 -12.74 9.94 1.66
N LEU A 70 -11.91 8.89 1.64
CA LEU A 70 -12.35 7.52 1.90
C LEU A 70 -13.09 7.43 3.23
N LEU A 71 -14.29 6.86 3.20
CA LEU A 71 -15.12 6.70 4.38
C LEU A 71 -14.67 5.49 5.19
N ILE A 72 -14.32 5.73 6.45
CA ILE A 72 -13.93 4.74 7.43
C ILE A 72 -15.11 4.53 8.40
N PRO A 73 -15.61 3.29 8.54
CA PRO A 73 -16.69 2.99 9.47
C PRO A 73 -16.21 3.13 10.90
N VAL A 74 -16.93 3.91 11.70
CA VAL A 74 -16.70 4.05 13.13
C VAL A 74 -17.48 2.97 13.88
N PRO A 75 -16.86 2.25 14.83
CA PRO A 75 -17.55 1.27 15.66
C PRO A 75 -18.75 1.89 16.35
N ALA A 76 -19.87 1.17 16.38
CA ALA A 76 -21.04 1.58 17.13
C ALA A 76 -20.69 1.64 18.63
N SER A 77 -20.92 2.79 19.27
CA SER A 77 -20.77 2.92 20.71
C SER A 77 -21.94 2.25 21.43
N ALA A 78 -21.69 1.69 22.61
CA ALA A 78 -22.70 1.03 23.44
C ALA A 78 -23.84 2.02 23.79
N GLY A 79 -24.90 2.00 23.00
CA GLY A 79 -26.06 2.90 23.14
C GLY A 79 -26.55 3.52 21.83
N ASN A 80 -25.73 3.52 20.77
CA ASN A 80 -26.11 4.05 19.46
C ASN A 80 -25.84 3.00 18.38
N GLN A 81 -26.89 2.36 17.85
CA GLN A 81 -26.79 1.32 16.83
C GLN A 81 -26.47 1.86 15.42
N GLN A 82 -26.32 3.17 15.28
CA GLN A 82 -26.06 3.82 14.00
C GLN A 82 -24.58 3.71 13.63
N ILE A 83 -24.27 3.03 12.52
CA ILE A 83 -22.94 3.04 11.93
C ILE A 83 -22.68 4.46 11.41
N SER A 84 -21.68 5.11 11.99
CA SER A 84 -21.21 6.42 11.54
C SER A 84 -19.95 6.26 10.71
N PHE A 85 -19.67 7.23 9.84
CA PHE A 85 -18.48 7.22 8.99
C PHE A 85 -17.69 8.51 9.18
N ILE A 86 -16.38 8.39 9.13
CA ILE A 86 -15.47 9.53 9.08
C ILE A 86 -14.60 9.45 7.83
N ALA A 87 -14.13 10.59 7.34
CA ALA A 87 -13.17 10.59 6.24
C ALA A 87 -11.77 10.20 6.74
N LEU A 88 -11.00 9.50 5.90
CA LEU A 88 -9.62 9.08 6.21
C LEU A 88 -8.73 10.27 6.62
N SER A 89 -8.90 11.43 5.97
CA SER A 89 -8.19 12.67 6.30
C SER A 89 -8.37 13.15 7.75
N GLN A 90 -9.41 12.70 8.46
CA GLN A 90 -9.62 13.03 9.86
C GLN A 90 -8.71 12.23 10.81
N VAL A 91 -8.17 11.10 10.35
CA VAL A 91 -7.38 10.17 11.18
C VAL A 91 -6.06 9.75 10.53
N ALA A 92 -5.74 10.20 9.31
CA ALA A 92 -4.47 9.91 8.65
C ALA A 92 -4.04 11.03 7.68
N SER A 93 -2.73 11.17 7.47
CA SER A 93 -2.15 11.95 6.36
C SER A 93 -1.67 11.06 5.23
N LEU A 94 -1.66 11.59 4.02
CA LEU A 94 -1.23 10.89 2.80
C LEU A 94 -0.06 11.65 2.19
N ASP A 95 1.09 10.97 2.08
CA ASP A 95 2.35 11.59 1.66
C ASP A 95 2.98 10.77 0.52
N LEU A 96 3.27 11.42 -0.61
CA LEU A 96 4.04 10.82 -1.69
C LEU A 96 5.53 10.99 -1.42
N VAL A 97 6.22 9.88 -1.15
CA VAL A 97 7.63 9.86 -0.80
C VAL A 97 8.42 8.97 -1.76
N LEU A 98 9.69 9.29 -1.98
CA LEU A 98 10.58 8.42 -2.77
C LEU A 98 11.10 7.29 -1.88
N GLY A 99 10.57 6.08 -2.10
CA GLY A 99 11.03 4.85 -1.46
C GLY A 99 12.15 4.14 -2.24
N PRO A 100 12.82 3.14 -1.63
CA PRO A 100 13.76 2.31 -2.36
C PRO A 100 13.03 1.49 -3.44
N ASN A 101 13.50 1.55 -4.68
CA ASN A 101 12.96 0.73 -5.77
C ASN A 101 13.35 -0.76 -5.64
N GLN A 102 14.48 -1.04 -4.99
CA GLN A 102 15.01 -2.38 -4.76
C GLN A 102 15.86 -2.41 -3.48
N ILE A 103 15.72 -3.49 -2.71
CA ILE A 103 16.58 -3.79 -1.56
C ILE A 103 17.25 -5.14 -1.82
N SER A 104 18.47 -5.12 -2.37
CA SER A 104 19.28 -6.32 -2.57
C SER A 104 20.12 -6.62 -1.34
N ARG A 105 20.25 -7.91 -1.01
CA ARG A 105 21.06 -8.39 0.11
C ARG A 105 21.93 -9.56 -0.30
N GLU A 106 23.15 -9.58 0.22
CA GLU A 106 24.09 -10.70 0.14
C GLU A 106 24.68 -10.94 1.53
N ASN A 107 24.66 -12.19 2.00
CA ASN A 107 25.09 -12.56 3.36
C ASN A 107 24.46 -11.67 4.47
N GLY A 108 23.18 -11.32 4.29
CA GLY A 108 22.42 -10.47 5.21
C GLY A 108 22.70 -8.96 5.11
N LYS A 109 23.73 -8.53 4.37
CA LYS A 109 24.11 -7.12 4.21
C LYS A 109 23.48 -6.52 2.96
N ARG A 110 23.13 -5.23 3.01
CA ARG A 110 22.59 -4.50 1.85
C ARG A 110 23.70 -4.29 0.83
N VAL A 111 23.43 -4.59 -0.43
CA VAL A 111 24.37 -4.43 -1.55
C VAL A 111 23.73 -3.65 -2.70
N VAL A 112 24.55 -3.00 -3.51
CA VAL A 112 24.15 -2.42 -4.80
C VAL A 112 24.92 -3.17 -5.87
N ILE A 113 24.21 -3.81 -6.81
CA ILE A 113 24.83 -4.58 -7.88
C ILE A 113 25.12 -3.63 -9.03
N VAL A 114 26.38 -3.57 -9.43
CA VAL A 114 26.84 -2.85 -10.63
C VAL A 114 27.19 -3.89 -11.68
N SER A 115 26.56 -3.82 -12.85
CA SER A 115 26.84 -4.72 -13.97
C SER A 115 27.42 -3.92 -15.13
N ALA A 116 28.50 -4.43 -15.71
CA ALA A 116 29.14 -3.85 -16.88
C ALA A 116 29.38 -4.96 -17.91
N ASN A 117 29.23 -4.62 -19.20
CA ASN A 117 29.55 -5.51 -20.30
C ASN A 117 30.91 -5.09 -20.89
N VAL A 118 31.87 -6.02 -20.93
CA VAL A 118 33.19 -5.78 -21.51
C VAL A 118 33.20 -6.27 -22.96
N ARG A 119 33.74 -5.47 -23.89
CA ARG A 119 33.89 -5.84 -25.31
C ARG A 119 35.25 -5.42 -25.81
N GLY A 120 35.90 -6.29 -26.60
CA GLY A 120 37.16 -5.99 -27.29
C GLY A 120 38.41 -5.98 -26.41
N ARG A 121 38.31 -6.38 -25.13
CA ARG A 121 39.43 -6.54 -24.21
C ARG A 121 39.17 -7.67 -23.22
N ASP A 122 40.21 -8.09 -22.50
CA ASP A 122 40.11 -9.15 -21.50
C ASP A 122 39.45 -8.66 -20.20
N LEU A 123 38.86 -9.60 -19.46
CA LEU A 123 38.12 -9.30 -18.23
C LEU A 123 39.05 -8.99 -17.04
N GLY A 124 40.27 -9.54 -17.02
CA GLY A 124 41.20 -9.38 -15.89
C GLY A 124 41.76 -7.96 -15.83
N SER A 125 42.33 -7.48 -16.94
CA SER A 125 42.86 -6.12 -17.08
C SER A 125 41.79 -5.05 -16.90
N PHE A 126 40.51 -5.36 -17.14
CA PHE A 126 39.39 -4.44 -16.92
C PHE A 126 39.03 -4.28 -15.43
N VAL A 127 39.27 -5.30 -14.61
CA VAL A 127 38.95 -5.27 -13.17
C VAL A 127 40.06 -4.60 -12.35
N GLU A 128 41.31 -4.66 -12.83
CA GLU A 128 42.46 -4.05 -12.15
C GLU A 128 42.63 -2.54 -12.40
N GLU A 129 41.92 -1.99 -13.40
CA GLU A 129 41.89 -0.56 -13.76
C GLU A 129 40.89 0.24 -12.91
#